data_AF-A0A1G9MQC9-F1
#
_entry.id   AF-A0A1G9MQC9-F1
#
_cell.length_a   1.000
_cell.length_b   1.000
_cell.length_c   1.000
_cell.angle_alpha   90.00
_cell.angle_beta   90.00
_cell.angle_gamma   90.00
#
_symmetry.space_group_name_H-M   'P 1'
#
loop_
_entity.id
_entity.type
_entity.pdbx_description
1 polymer ?
#
loop_
_entity_poly.entity_id
_entity_poly.type
_entity_poly.pdbx_seq_one_letter_code
_entity_poly.pdbx_strand_id
1 'polypeptide(L)' 'MSTATPPVHHGVQAASSQVEPEEVFDEDDRAMQIAAAQLREVTDRRLGKVTPEWVKALAQEQPPGHTD' A
#
# COMPACT_ATOMS: atom_id res chain seq x y z
N MET A 1 48.64 13.87 17.72
CA MET A 1 48.79 12.87 18.80
C MET A 1 47.41 12.74 19.45
N SER A 2 46.65 11.68 19.13
CA SER A 2 46.37 10.52 20.01
C SER A 2 45.87 10.92 21.41
N THR A 3 44.82 10.41 22.03
CA THR A 3 43.78 9.37 21.82
C THR A 3 42.91 9.49 23.08
N ALA A 4 41.58 9.30 23.02
CA ALA A 4 40.82 8.87 24.20
C ALA A 4 39.41 8.39 23.81
N THR A 5 39.25 7.06 23.79
CA THR A 5 37.97 6.35 23.88
C THR A 5 37.40 6.48 25.30
N PRO A 6 36.06 6.62 25.45
CA PRO A 6 35.34 5.73 26.38
C PRO A 6 33.92 5.37 25.84
N PRO A 7 33.08 4.63 26.56
CA PRO A 7 32.98 3.18 26.43
C PRO A 7 31.62 2.70 25.88
N VAL A 8 31.71 1.53 25.23
CA VAL A 8 30.71 0.46 25.09
C VAL A 8 29.37 0.69 25.81
N HIS A 9 28.35 1.11 25.06
CA HIS A 9 26.97 0.77 25.44
C HIS A 9 26.75 -0.68 25.02
N HIS A 10 26.80 -1.55 26.03
CA HIS A 10 26.39 -2.94 25.95
C HIS A 10 25.09 -3.02 25.15
N GLY A 11 25.17 -3.76 24.03
CA GLY A 11 24.08 -3.93 23.09
C GLY A 11 22.84 -4.36 23.84
N VAL A 12 21.89 -3.43 23.96
CA VAL A 12 20.51 -3.77 24.20
C VAL A 12 20.16 -4.75 23.11
N GLN A 13 19.87 -5.96 23.56
CA GLN A 13 19.35 -7.07 22.80
C GLN A 13 18.07 -6.60 22.11
N ALA A 14 18.22 -5.97 20.95
CA ALA A 14 17.19 -5.99 19.94
C ALA A 14 17.25 -7.40 19.38
N ALA A 15 16.57 -8.31 20.08
CA ALA A 15 15.82 -9.32 19.36
C ALA A 15 14.97 -8.52 18.36
N SER A 16 15.51 -8.32 17.16
CA SER A 16 14.72 -8.06 15.97
C SER A 16 13.90 -9.32 15.80
N SER A 17 12.83 -9.41 16.58
CA SER A 17 11.63 -10.14 16.21
C SER A 17 11.27 -9.56 14.85
N GLN A 18 11.79 -10.20 13.81
CA GLN A 18 11.22 -10.15 12.49
C GLN A 18 9.80 -10.69 12.69
N VAL A 19 8.90 -9.77 13.02
CA VAL A 19 7.49 -9.93 12.70
C VAL A 19 7.48 -9.77 11.19
N GLU A 20 7.69 -10.89 10.50
CA GLU A 20 7.31 -11.02 9.10
C GLU A 20 5.83 -10.57 9.06
N PRO A 21 5.49 -9.48 8.35
CA PRO A 21 4.10 -9.09 8.26
C PRO A 21 3.40 -10.20 7.47
N GLU A 22 2.59 -11.01 8.15
CA GLU A 22 1.72 -11.97 7.49
C GLU A 22 0.89 -11.22 6.44
N GLU A 23 0.92 -11.72 5.21
CA GLU A 23 0.35 -11.10 4.02
C GLU A 23 -1.19 -11.09 4.09
N VAL A 24 -1.76 -10.15 4.84
CA VAL A 24 -3.22 -9.89 4.84
C VAL A 24 -3.61 -8.86 3.77
N PHE A 25 -2.71 -8.54 2.84
CA PHE A 25 -2.81 -7.37 1.96
C PHE A 25 -3.63 -7.61 0.69
N ASP A 26 -3.88 -8.85 0.28
CA ASP A 26 -4.40 -9.10 -1.07
C ASP A 26 -5.83 -8.59 -1.31
N GLU A 27 -6.72 -8.74 -0.32
CA GLU A 27 -8.13 -8.37 -0.46
C GLU A 27 -8.36 -6.87 -0.30
N ASP A 28 -7.67 -6.25 0.68
CA ASP A 28 -7.67 -4.80 0.89
C ASP A 28 -7.00 -4.07 -0.28
N ASP A 29 -5.93 -4.64 -0.86
CA ASP A 29 -5.26 -4.07 -2.04
C ASP A 29 -6.18 -4.11 -3.26
N ARG A 30 -6.97 -5.18 -3.44
CA ARG A 30 -7.92 -5.24 -4.55
C ARG A 30 -9.05 -4.22 -4.38
N ALA A 31 -9.60 -4.07 -3.17
CA ALA A 31 -10.59 -3.03 -2.89
C ALA A 31 -10.03 -1.62 -3.17
N MET A 32 -8.78 -1.37 -2.74
CA MET A 32 -8.09 -0.11 -2.99
C MET A 32 -7.88 0.15 -4.49
N GLN A 33 -7.50 -0.88 -5.26
CA GLN A 33 -7.32 -0.77 -6.72
C GLN A 33 -8.63 -0.44 -7.44
N ILE A 34 -9.74 -1.08 -7.06
CA ILE A 34 -11.07 -0.80 -7.60
C ILE A 34 -11.49 0.64 -7.29
N ALA A 35 -11.35 1.08 -6.04
CA ALA A 35 -11.67 2.45 -5.64
C ALA A 35 -10.82 3.49 -6.39
N ALA A 36 -9.53 3.22 -6.57
CA ALA A 36 -8.64 4.07 -7.35
C ALA A 36 -9.06 4.15 -8.83
N ALA A 37 -9.48 3.02 -9.42
CA ALA A 37 -9.98 2.98 -10.80
C ALA A 37 -11.28 3.79 -10.97
N GLN A 38 -12.22 3.67 -10.04
CA GLN A 38 -13.46 4.46 -10.03
C GLN A 38 -13.18 5.96 -9.93
N LEU A 39 -12.28 6.37 -9.02
CA LEU A 39 -11.88 7.77 -8.89
C LEU A 39 -11.21 8.29 -10.16
N ARG A 40 -10.38 7.46 -10.80
CA ARG A 40 -9.70 7.80 -12.05
C ARG A 40 -10.71 8.02 -13.18
N GLU A 41 -11.70 7.14 -13.32
CA GLU A 41 -12.74 7.27 -14.35
C GLU A 41 -13.51 8.58 -14.23
N VAL A 42 -13.95 8.94 -13.02
CA VAL A 42 -14.65 10.20 -12.75
C VAL A 42 -13.75 11.41 -13.07
N THR A 43 -12.47 11.32 -12.72
CA THR A 43 -11.50 12.38 -12.97
C THR A 43 -11.24 12.58 -14.46
N ASP A 44 -10.98 11.50 -15.19
CA ASP A 44 -10.74 11.55 -16.64
C ASP A 44 -11.97 12.12 -17.37
N ARG A 45 -13.19 11.72 -16.97
CA ARG A 45 -14.45 12.28 -17.49
C ARG A 45 -14.55 13.78 -17.26
N ARG A 46 -14.21 14.27 -16.05
CA ARG A 46 -14.22 15.71 -15.72
C ARG A 46 -13.18 16.51 -16.51
N LEU A 47 -12.05 15.89 -16.83
CA LEU A 47 -10.97 16.50 -17.60
C LEU A 47 -11.14 16.34 -19.12
N GLY A 48 -12.20 15.68 -19.59
CA GLY A 48 -12.39 15.37 -21.01
C GLY A 48 -11.35 14.41 -21.58
N LYS A 49 -10.71 13.60 -20.72
CA LYS A 49 -9.72 12.59 -21.10
C LYS A 49 -10.39 11.25 -21.34
N VAL A 50 -9.81 10.46 -22.23
CA VAL A 50 -10.22 9.08 -22.46
C VAL A 50 -9.64 8.20 -21.34
N THR A 51 -10.51 7.60 -20.54
CA THR A 51 -10.13 6.58 -19.56
C THR A 51 -9.72 5.29 -20.29
N PRO A 52 -8.57 4.67 -19.96
CA PRO A 52 -8.18 3.38 -20.54
C PRO A 52 -9.18 2.27 -20.25
N GLU A 53 -9.36 1.33 -21.20
CA GLU A 53 -10.35 0.26 -21.08
C GLU A 53 -10.11 -0.67 -19.88
N TRP A 54 -8.85 -0.96 -19.54
CA TRP A 54 -8.53 -1.77 -18.36
C TRP A 54 -8.92 -1.08 -17.04
N VAL A 55 -8.84 0.26 -16.98
CA VAL A 55 -9.29 1.04 -15.80
C VAL A 55 -10.81 0.99 -15.72
N LYS A 56 -11.51 1.13 -16.85
CA LYS A 56 -12.97 1.00 -16.89
C LYS A 56 -13.40 -0.40 -16.43
N ALA A 57 -12.75 -1.45 -16.92
CA ALA A 57 -13.04 -2.82 -16.51
C ALA A 57 -12.89 -2.98 -14.98
N LEU A 58 -11.79 -2.48 -14.41
CA LEU A 58 -11.52 -2.55 -12.98
C LEU A 58 -12.51 -1.70 -12.15
N ALA A 59 -12.95 -0.55 -12.66
CA ALA A 59 -13.90 0.32 -11.97
C ALA A 59 -15.33 -0.28 -11.89
N GLN A 60 -15.68 -1.19 -12.81
CA GLN A 60 -16.96 -1.91 -12.81
C GLN A 60 -16.96 -3.12 -11.86
N GLU A 61 -15.82 -3.48 -11.28
CA GLU A 61 -15.77 -4.53 -10.26
C GLU A 61 -16.36 -4.03 -8.94
N GLN A 62 -16.89 -4.94 -8.14
CA GLN A 62 -17.35 -4.64 -6.79
C GLN A 62 -16.18 -4.81 -5.81
N PRO A 63 -15.90 -3.84 -4.93
CA PRO A 63 -14.89 -4.02 -3.90
C PRO A 63 -15.29 -5.18 -2.98
N PRO A 64 -14.36 -6.07 -2.62
CA PRO A 64 -14.63 -7.11 -1.64
C PRO A 64 -15.08 -6.47 -0.31
N GLY A 65 -16.11 -7.05 0.32
CA GLY A 65 -16.74 -6.51 1.52
C GLY A 65 -18.03 -5.71 1.31
N HIS A 66 -18.48 -5.49 0.06
CA HIS A 66 -19.84 -5.03 -0.22
C HIS A 66 -20.82 -6.22 -0.15
N THR A 67 -21.11 -6.70 1.07
CA THR A 67 -22.26 -7.59 1.31
C THR A 67 -23.54 -6.75 1.30
N ASP A 68 -24.46 -7.09 0.40
CA ASP A 68 -25.85 -6.63 0.33
C ASP A 68 -26.63 -6.94 1.62
#